data_AF-A0AAJ5VKF8-F1
#
_entry.id   AF-A0AAJ5VKF8-F1
#
_cell.length_a   1.000
_cell.length_b   1.000
_cell.length_c   1.000
_cell.angle_alpha   90.00
_cell.angle_beta   90.00
_cell.angle_gamma   90.00
#
_symmetry.space_group_name_H-M   'P 1'
#
loop_
_entity.id
_entity.type
_entity.pdbx_description
1 polymer ?
#
loop_
_entity_poly.entity_id
_entity_poly.type
_entity_poly.pdbx_seq_one_letter_code
_entity_poly.pdbx_strand_id
1 'polypeptide(L)'
;MTAINFLARVAMTGTVAGLGLGSSAEQVRDALGDQCIADRKKKSLRLDYGLLEFSLFAGSCEGIAVQVHRLTDGPERVIPDTLRPSLSDLSRTVSFEALSSEIERDGSYSLEELPRQSGYRCYRVAKSHVILFAVDEFASEGESLAPGDLWSIMISGRS
;
A
#
# COMPACT_ATOMS: atom_id res chain seq x y z
N MET A 1 -5.32 -14.99 -9.28
CA MET A 1 -5.51 -13.68 -8.62
C MET A 1 -4.59 -12.72 -9.33
N THR A 2 -5.10 -11.62 -9.88
CA THR A 2 -4.24 -10.60 -10.49
C THR A 2 -3.68 -9.69 -9.41
N ALA A 3 -2.63 -8.94 -9.74
CA ALA A 3 -2.08 -7.95 -8.83
C ALA A 3 -3.09 -6.85 -8.45
N ILE A 4 -3.97 -6.46 -9.37
CA ILE A 4 -5.09 -5.54 -9.06
C ILE A 4 -6.04 -6.16 -8.04
N ASN A 5 -6.42 -7.43 -8.19
CA ASN A 5 -7.26 -8.09 -7.18
C ASN A 5 -6.58 -8.13 -5.82
N PHE A 6 -5.25 -8.33 -5.77
CA PHE A 6 -4.50 -8.29 -4.51
C PHE A 6 -4.59 -6.90 -3.86
N LEU A 7 -4.28 -5.84 -4.60
CA LEU A 7 -4.33 -4.47 -4.10
C LEU A 7 -5.75 -4.06 -3.67
N ALA A 8 -6.77 -4.47 -4.43
CA ALA A 8 -8.16 -4.24 -4.06
C ALA A 8 -8.51 -4.93 -2.74
N ARG A 9 -8.07 -6.19 -2.54
CA ARG A 9 -8.27 -6.90 -1.27
C ARG A 9 -7.54 -6.23 -0.11
N VAL A 10 -6.33 -5.72 -0.32
CA VAL A 10 -5.64 -4.91 0.70
C VAL A 10 -6.47 -3.68 1.05
N ALA A 11 -6.98 -2.97 0.04
CA ALA A 11 -7.79 -1.78 0.24
C ALA A 11 -9.11 -2.07 0.98
N MET A 12 -9.80 -3.15 0.62
CA MET A 12 -11.08 -3.54 1.21
C MET A 12 -10.95 -4.09 2.63
N THR A 13 -9.86 -4.81 2.93
CA THR A 13 -9.70 -5.49 4.23
C THR A 13 -8.85 -4.71 5.23
N GLY A 14 -8.04 -3.76 4.77
CA GLY A 14 -7.03 -3.10 5.61
C GLY A 14 -5.96 -4.08 6.10
N THR A 15 -5.72 -5.17 5.37
CA THR A 15 -4.71 -6.18 5.71
C THR A 15 -3.86 -6.57 4.50
N VAL A 16 -2.62 -6.95 4.75
CA VAL A 16 -1.69 -7.46 3.73
C VAL A 16 -1.05 -8.76 4.21
N ALA A 17 -1.15 -9.83 3.43
CA ALA A 17 -0.70 -11.17 3.84
C ALA A 17 -1.25 -11.63 5.22
N GLY A 18 -2.46 -11.20 5.58
CA GLY A 18 -3.07 -11.48 6.89
C GLY A 18 -2.58 -10.58 8.03
N LEU A 19 -1.65 -9.65 7.77
CA LEU A 19 -1.15 -8.66 8.72
C LEU A 19 -2.01 -7.40 8.67
N GLY A 20 -2.26 -6.80 9.82
CA GLY A 20 -3.04 -5.58 9.94
C GLY A 20 -2.51 -4.68 11.04
N LEU A 21 -3.29 -3.65 11.36
CA LEU A 21 -3.05 -2.87 12.57
C LEU A 21 -3.06 -3.78 13.80
N GLY A 22 -2.18 -3.54 14.76
CA GLY A 22 -2.00 -4.38 15.94
C GLY A 22 -1.00 -5.53 15.77
N SER A 23 -0.59 -5.89 14.54
CA SER A 23 0.41 -6.93 14.31
C SER A 23 1.75 -6.60 14.98
N SER A 24 2.41 -7.60 15.55
CA SER A 24 3.75 -7.46 16.14
C SER A 24 4.84 -7.55 15.06
N ALA A 25 6.06 -7.10 15.37
CA ALA A 25 7.19 -7.23 14.47
C ALA A 25 7.54 -8.70 14.14
N GLU A 26 7.28 -9.61 15.09
CA GLU A 26 7.49 -11.05 14.91
C GLU A 26 6.49 -11.62 13.90
N GLN A 27 5.20 -11.30 14.05
CA GLN A 27 4.18 -11.71 13.08
C GLN A 27 4.48 -11.21 11.66
N VAL A 28 4.98 -9.97 11.54
CA VAL A 28 5.39 -9.42 10.23
C VAL A 28 6.53 -10.23 9.62
N ARG A 29 7.55 -10.58 10.41
CA ARG A 29 8.70 -11.39 9.94
C ARG A 29 8.31 -12.83 9.63
N ASP A 30 7.41 -13.42 10.40
CA ASP A 30 6.91 -14.78 10.12
C ASP A 30 6.18 -14.84 8.78
N ALA A 31 5.41 -13.80 8.45
CA ALA A 31 4.64 -13.73 7.21
C ALA A 31 5.47 -13.32 5.98
N LEU A 32 6.45 -12.43 6.14
CA LEU A 32 7.21 -11.84 5.02
C LEU A 32 8.68 -12.27 4.93
N GLY A 33 9.17 -12.99 5.94
CA GLY A 33 10.58 -13.33 6.11
C GLY A 33 11.38 -12.21 6.79
N ASP A 34 12.68 -12.43 6.98
CA ASP A 34 13.58 -11.50 7.68
C ASP A 34 14.24 -10.46 6.76
N GLN A 35 13.99 -10.52 5.45
CA GLN A 35 14.62 -9.67 4.44
C GLN A 35 13.97 -8.27 4.40
N CYS A 36 14.13 -7.51 5.49
CA CYS A 36 13.68 -6.12 5.59
C CYS A 36 14.79 -5.19 6.08
N ILE A 37 14.65 -3.91 5.75
CA ILE A 37 15.40 -2.84 6.38
C ILE A 37 14.64 -2.40 7.63
N ALA A 38 15.23 -2.68 8.80
CA ALA A 38 14.66 -2.28 10.09
C ALA A 38 15.28 -0.97 10.59
N ASP A 39 14.43 0.03 10.84
CA ASP A 39 14.84 1.36 11.31
C ASP A 39 14.16 1.65 12.66
N ARG A 40 14.94 1.60 13.75
CA ARG A 40 14.45 1.73 15.13
C ARG A 40 14.79 3.08 15.72
N LYS A 41 13.78 3.80 16.22
CA LYS A 41 13.91 5.07 16.93
C LYS A 41 13.06 5.11 18.18
N LYS A 42 13.69 5.08 19.36
CA LYS A 42 13.00 5.00 20.67
C LYS A 42 12.01 3.83 20.69
N LYS A 43 10.71 4.11 20.85
CA LYS A 43 9.62 3.13 20.85
C LYS A 43 9.09 2.83 19.45
N SER A 44 9.53 3.55 18.43
CA SER A 44 9.13 3.36 17.04
C SER A 44 10.06 2.38 16.33
N LEU A 45 9.48 1.56 15.48
CA LEU A 45 10.19 0.64 14.59
C LEU A 45 9.51 0.70 13.23
N ARG A 46 10.29 0.99 12.19
CA ARG A 46 9.87 0.81 10.81
C ARG A 46 10.50 -0.47 10.25
N LEU A 47 9.69 -1.28 9.56
CA LEU A 47 10.16 -2.43 8.78
C LEU A 47 9.83 -2.15 7.31
N ASP A 48 10.85 -1.96 6.48
CA ASP A 48 10.72 -1.70 5.05
C ASP A 48 11.11 -2.95 4.25
N TYR A 49 10.16 -3.49 3.50
CA TYR A 49 10.27 -4.66 2.63
C TYR A 49 10.25 -4.27 1.14
N GLY A 50 10.56 -3.02 0.80
CA GLY A 50 10.48 -2.51 -0.57
C GLY A 50 9.06 -2.05 -0.89
N LEU A 51 8.19 -2.93 -1.38
CA LEU A 51 6.81 -2.58 -1.72
C LEU A 51 5.96 -2.33 -0.46
N LEU A 52 6.31 -2.95 0.67
CA LEU A 52 5.57 -2.82 1.92
C LEU A 52 6.40 -2.15 3.00
N GLU A 53 5.77 -1.26 3.74
CA GLU A 53 6.36 -0.65 4.93
C GLU A 53 5.40 -0.80 6.11
N PHE A 54 5.94 -1.24 7.26
CA PHE A 54 5.21 -1.35 8.52
C PHE A 54 5.78 -0.34 9.51
N SER A 55 4.91 0.46 10.09
CA SER A 55 5.23 1.39 11.17
C SER A 55 4.66 0.86 12.48
N LEU A 56 5.54 0.53 13.41
CA LEU A 56 5.20 0.03 14.73
C LEU A 56 5.57 1.06 15.80
N PHE A 57 4.73 1.15 16.83
CA PHE A 57 5.00 1.92 18.04
C PHE A 57 4.75 1.05 19.27
N ALA A 58 5.70 1.07 20.21
CA ALA A 58 5.65 0.24 21.42
C ALA A 58 5.40 -1.26 21.14
N GLY A 59 5.88 -1.76 19.99
CA GLY A 59 5.78 -3.17 19.59
C GLY A 59 4.52 -3.54 18.80
N SER A 60 3.61 -2.60 18.55
CA SER A 60 2.36 -2.83 17.83
C SER A 60 2.31 -2.04 16.52
N CYS A 61 1.84 -2.64 15.43
CA CYS A 61 1.67 -1.99 14.14
C CYS A 61 0.58 -0.91 14.19
N GLU A 62 0.96 0.35 13.96
CA GLU A 62 0.04 1.49 13.89
C GLU A 62 -0.22 1.95 12.45
N GLY A 63 0.61 1.53 11.49
CA GLY A 63 0.43 1.85 10.08
C GLY A 63 1.11 0.87 9.13
N ILE A 64 0.50 0.70 7.97
CA ILE A 64 1.02 -0.11 6.86
C ILE A 64 0.93 0.74 5.59
N ALA A 65 1.99 0.74 4.79
CA ALA A 65 2.01 1.39 3.49
C ALA A 65 2.34 0.37 2.40
N VAL A 66 1.56 0.39 1.32
CA VAL A 66 1.92 -0.22 0.03
C VAL A 66 2.49 0.87 -0.86
N GLN A 67 3.80 0.85 -1.06
CA GLN A 67 4.59 1.86 -1.77
C GLN A 67 4.59 1.61 -3.29
N VAL A 68 3.42 1.72 -3.92
CA VAL A 68 3.19 1.35 -5.33
C VAL A 68 4.10 2.11 -6.29
N HIS A 69 4.42 3.38 -6.00
CA HIS A 69 5.36 4.17 -6.80
C HIS A 69 6.76 3.54 -6.95
N ARG A 70 7.21 2.70 -6.00
CA ARG A 70 8.52 2.04 -6.07
C ARG A 70 8.59 0.94 -7.14
N LEU A 71 7.45 0.53 -7.71
CA LEU A 71 7.42 -0.41 -8.83
C LEU A 71 8.08 0.14 -10.10
N THR A 72 8.21 1.48 -10.19
CA THR A 72 8.92 2.15 -11.29
C THR A 72 10.40 1.77 -11.34
N ASP A 73 11.00 1.43 -10.19
CA ASP A 73 12.38 0.95 -10.07
C ASP A 73 12.57 -0.52 -10.51
N GLY A 74 11.49 -1.24 -10.79
CA GLY A 74 11.47 -2.66 -11.16
C GLY A 74 10.73 -3.52 -10.13
N PRO A 75 9.57 -4.12 -10.47
CA PRO A 75 8.77 -4.96 -9.55
C PRO A 75 9.59 -6.09 -8.91
N GLU A 76 10.53 -6.67 -9.65
CA GLU A 76 11.40 -7.74 -9.19
C GLU A 76 12.32 -7.33 -8.02
N ARG A 77 12.61 -6.04 -7.87
CA ARG A 77 13.50 -5.49 -6.84
C ARG A 77 12.77 -5.16 -5.54
N VAL A 78 11.48 -4.82 -5.63
CA VAL A 78 10.73 -4.25 -4.51
C VAL A 78 9.66 -5.19 -3.98
N ILE A 79 9.21 -6.19 -4.75
CA ILE A 79 8.22 -7.16 -4.28
C ILE A 79 8.91 -8.22 -3.40
N PRO A 80 8.49 -8.39 -2.13
CA PRO A 80 8.98 -9.46 -1.27
C PRO A 80 8.75 -10.83 -1.91
N ASP A 81 9.69 -11.76 -1.74
CA ASP A 81 9.62 -13.10 -2.36
C ASP A 81 8.32 -13.84 -2.03
N THR A 82 7.83 -13.69 -0.80
CA THR A 82 6.57 -14.28 -0.32
C THR A 82 5.33 -13.77 -1.07
N LEU A 83 5.39 -12.56 -1.64
CA LEU A 83 4.29 -11.92 -2.36
C LEU A 83 4.41 -12.04 -3.88
N ARG A 84 5.57 -12.42 -4.41
CA ARG A 84 5.80 -12.57 -5.85
C ARG A 84 4.73 -13.41 -6.57
N PRO A 85 4.27 -14.56 -6.04
CA PRO A 85 3.22 -15.33 -6.72
C PRO A 85 1.88 -14.61 -6.86
N SER A 86 1.58 -13.67 -5.95
CA SER A 86 0.34 -12.88 -5.96
C SER A 86 0.43 -11.59 -6.78
N LEU A 87 1.66 -11.19 -7.14
CA LEU A 87 1.96 -9.92 -7.80
C LEU A 87 2.80 -10.11 -9.08
N SER A 88 2.82 -11.31 -9.65
CA SER A 88 3.69 -11.67 -10.78
C SER A 88 3.33 -10.95 -12.08
N ASP A 89 2.08 -10.49 -12.21
CA ASP A 89 1.57 -9.73 -13.35
C ASP A 89 1.55 -8.22 -13.10
N LEU A 90 2.12 -7.76 -11.99
CA LEU A 90 2.11 -6.35 -11.61
C LEU A 90 3.03 -5.53 -12.53
N SER A 91 2.44 -4.58 -13.23
CA SER A 91 3.15 -3.59 -14.05
C SER A 91 3.95 -2.60 -13.19
N ARG A 92 4.83 -1.83 -13.83
CA ARG A 92 5.59 -0.74 -13.18
C ARG A 92 4.71 0.39 -12.66
N THR A 93 3.51 0.52 -13.22
CA THR A 93 2.49 1.48 -12.80
C THR A 93 1.17 0.75 -12.61
N VAL A 94 0.29 1.33 -11.79
CA VAL A 94 -1.03 0.77 -11.48
C VAL A 94 -2.06 1.85 -11.72
N SER A 95 -3.02 1.61 -12.61
CA SER A 95 -4.13 2.54 -12.82
C SER A 95 -5.02 2.60 -11.58
N PHE A 96 -5.24 3.82 -11.08
CA PHE A 96 -6.19 4.06 -9.99
C PHE A 96 -7.61 3.68 -10.41
N GLU A 97 -8.02 3.99 -11.65
CA GLU A 97 -9.36 3.68 -12.17
C GLU A 97 -9.64 2.17 -12.21
N ALA A 98 -8.64 1.38 -12.62
CA ALA A 98 -8.76 -0.08 -12.62
C ALA A 98 -8.88 -0.63 -11.19
N LEU A 99 -8.11 -0.08 -10.23
CA LEU A 99 -8.21 -0.46 -8.82
C LEU A 99 -9.55 -0.03 -8.20
N SER A 100 -10.02 1.19 -8.46
CA SER A 100 -11.30 1.68 -7.93
C SER A 100 -12.47 0.85 -8.45
N SER A 101 -12.47 0.54 -9.75
CA SER A 101 -13.48 -0.33 -10.36
C SER A 101 -13.52 -1.71 -9.71
N GLU A 102 -12.35 -2.27 -9.36
CA GLU A 102 -12.27 -3.57 -8.69
C GLU A 102 -12.76 -3.51 -7.23
N ILE A 103 -12.45 -2.43 -6.49
CA ILE A 103 -12.93 -2.23 -5.11
C ILE A 103 -14.47 -2.12 -5.08
N GLU A 104 -15.05 -1.39 -6.03
CA GLU A 104 -16.49 -1.09 -6.05
C GLU A 104 -17.32 -2.14 -6.81
N ARG A 105 -16.66 -3.13 -7.44
CA ARG A 105 -17.26 -4.13 -8.34
C ARG A 105 -18.51 -4.82 -7.79
N ASP A 106 -18.51 -5.15 -6.50
CA ASP A 106 -19.60 -5.87 -5.83
C ASP A 106 -20.53 -4.94 -5.03
N GLY A 107 -20.33 -3.62 -5.09
CA GLY A 107 -21.14 -2.61 -4.41
C GLY A 107 -21.05 -2.59 -2.88
N SER A 108 -20.21 -3.44 -2.28
CA SER A 108 -20.04 -3.54 -0.83
C SER A 108 -19.10 -2.47 -0.25
N TYR A 109 -18.24 -1.91 -1.10
CA TYR A 109 -17.30 -0.86 -0.76
C TYR A 109 -17.50 0.32 -1.71
N SER A 110 -17.18 1.51 -1.23
CA SER A 110 -17.20 2.74 -2.01
C SER A 110 -16.01 3.62 -1.65
N LEU A 111 -15.52 4.41 -2.59
CA LEU A 111 -14.47 5.39 -2.35
C LEU A 111 -15.06 6.77 -2.03
N GLU A 112 -14.64 7.33 -0.90
CA GLU A 112 -14.95 8.70 -0.50
C GLU A 112 -13.75 9.59 -0.82
N GLU A 113 -13.92 10.55 -1.72
CA GLU A 113 -12.86 11.53 -2.00
C GLU A 113 -12.62 12.43 -0.77
N LEU A 114 -11.35 12.55 -0.39
CA LEU A 114 -10.87 13.41 0.69
C LEU A 114 -10.38 14.75 0.13
N PRO A 115 -10.19 15.78 0.98
CA PRO A 115 -9.55 17.02 0.55
C PRO A 115 -8.21 16.74 -0.13
N ARG A 116 -7.97 17.41 -1.26
CA ARG A 116 -6.74 17.25 -2.04
C ARG A 116 -5.51 17.53 -1.18
N GLN A 117 -4.47 16.75 -1.43
CA GLN A 117 -3.12 17.03 -0.94
C GLN A 117 -2.26 17.43 -2.14
N SER A 118 -1.25 18.27 -1.92
CA SER A 118 -0.44 18.80 -3.02
C SER A 118 0.13 17.66 -3.88
N GLY A 119 -0.25 17.61 -5.16
CA GLY A 119 0.17 16.58 -6.12
C GLY A 119 -0.69 15.30 -6.16
N TYR A 120 -1.64 15.11 -5.22
CA TYR A 120 -2.37 13.85 -5.07
C TYR A 120 -3.87 14.02 -4.82
N ARG A 121 -4.67 13.15 -5.44
CA ARG A 121 -6.04 12.87 -5.02
C ARG A 121 -6.03 11.76 -3.99
N CYS A 122 -6.81 11.97 -2.93
CA CYS A 122 -6.86 11.05 -1.79
C CYS A 122 -8.27 10.47 -1.70
N TYR A 123 -8.37 9.16 -1.56
CA TYR A 123 -9.65 8.46 -1.46
C TYR A 123 -9.64 7.55 -0.25
N ARG A 124 -10.67 7.64 0.60
CA ARG A 124 -10.87 6.69 1.70
C ARG A 124 -11.79 5.58 1.24
N VAL A 125 -11.47 4.32 1.52
CA VAL A 125 -12.47 3.24 1.41
C VAL A 125 -13.46 3.42 2.56
N ALA A 126 -14.73 3.65 2.25
CA ALA A 126 -15.77 3.99 3.23
C ALA A 126 -15.78 3.04 4.42
N LYS A 127 -15.91 3.60 5.63
CA LYS A 127 -15.91 2.86 6.91
C LYS A 127 -14.63 2.06 7.20
N SER A 128 -13.52 2.37 6.52
CA SER A 128 -12.22 1.74 6.75
C SER A 128 -11.16 2.75 7.17
N HIS A 129 -10.02 2.21 7.58
CA HIS A 129 -8.79 2.94 7.89
C HIS A 129 -7.84 3.07 6.68
N VAL A 130 -8.36 2.80 5.47
CA VAL A 130 -7.54 2.74 4.25
C VAL A 130 -7.73 3.99 3.40
N ILE A 131 -6.60 4.60 3.04
CA ILE A 131 -6.54 5.77 2.15
C ILE A 131 -5.67 5.41 0.95
N LEU A 132 -6.19 5.67 -0.25
CA LEU A 132 -5.51 5.52 -1.52
C LEU A 132 -5.05 6.90 -1.98
N PHE A 133 -3.82 6.97 -2.46
CA PHE A 133 -3.23 8.17 -3.05
C PHE A 133 -3.05 7.93 -4.55
N ALA A 134 -3.70 8.75 -5.36
CA ALA A 134 -3.55 8.76 -6.81
C ALA A 134 -2.86 10.05 -7.24
N VAL A 135 -1.97 9.97 -8.24
CA VAL A 135 -1.28 11.13 -8.80
C VAL A 135 -2.32 12.04 -9.47
N ASP A 136 -2.35 13.33 -9.11
CA ASP A 136 -3.27 14.32 -9.68
C ASP A 136 -2.59 15.19 -10.74
N GLU A 137 -1.33 15.53 -10.48
CA GLU A 137 -0.51 16.38 -11.34
C GLU A 137 0.75 15.63 -11.74
N PHE A 138 1.26 15.91 -12.93
CA PHE A 138 2.60 15.43 -13.28
C PHE A 138 3.58 16.03 -12.29
N ALA A 139 4.41 15.19 -11.69
CA ALA A 139 5.56 15.72 -11.00
C ALA A 139 6.53 16.36 -11.99
N SER A 140 7.41 17.20 -11.44
CA SER A 140 8.54 17.80 -12.13
C SER A 140 9.31 16.77 -12.96
N GLU A 141 9.99 17.22 -14.03
CA GLU A 141 10.75 16.36 -14.96
C GLU A 141 11.55 15.25 -14.24
N GLY A 142 11.26 13.99 -14.60
CA GLY A 142 11.99 12.81 -14.11
C GLY A 142 11.15 11.75 -13.40
N GLU A 143 9.89 12.01 -13.07
CA GLU A 143 9.01 10.98 -12.51
C GLU A 143 8.35 10.11 -13.59
N SER A 144 8.22 8.82 -13.29
CA SER A 144 7.68 7.80 -14.21
C SER A 144 6.17 7.58 -14.08
N LEU A 145 5.49 8.27 -13.15
CA LEU A 145 4.06 8.13 -12.91
C LEU A 145 3.28 9.26 -13.57
N ALA A 146 2.14 8.92 -14.17
CA ALA A 146 1.22 9.86 -14.79
C ALA A 146 0.02 10.15 -13.87
N PRO A 147 -0.68 11.29 -14.07
CA PRO A 147 -1.96 11.52 -13.45
C PRO A 147 -2.93 10.35 -13.66
N GLY A 148 -3.57 9.91 -12.58
CA GLY A 148 -4.42 8.71 -12.57
C GLY A 148 -3.68 7.41 -12.22
N ASP A 149 -2.36 7.42 -12.10
CA ASP A 149 -1.63 6.30 -11.51
C ASP A 149 -1.76 6.30 -9.98
N LEU A 150 -1.82 5.11 -9.40
CA LEU A 150 -1.80 4.89 -7.96
C LEU A 150 -0.38 5.09 -7.42
N TRP A 151 -0.26 5.99 -6.45
CA TRP A 151 1.00 6.27 -5.75
C TRP A 151 1.24 5.34 -4.57
N SER A 152 0.24 5.19 -3.69
CA SER A 152 0.32 4.32 -2.52
C SER A 152 -1.05 3.97 -1.94
N ILE A 153 -1.07 2.92 -1.11
CA ILE A 153 -2.20 2.57 -0.24
C ILE A 153 -1.70 2.66 1.20
N MET A 154 -2.39 3.42 2.04
CA MET A 154 -2.05 3.63 3.44
C MET A 154 -3.15 3.06 4.33
N ILE A 155 -2.77 2.24 5.30
CA ILE A 155 -3.65 1.71 6.35
C ILE A 155 -3.16 2.32 7.66
N SER A 156 -3.99 3.10 8.35
CA SER A 156 -3.59 3.80 9.58
C SER A 156 -4.71 3.83 10.61
N GLY A 157 -4.40 3.45 11.85
CA GLY A 157 -5.35 3.53 12.97
C GLY A 157 -5.63 4.96 13.44
N ARG A 158 -4.89 5.95 12.95
CA ARG A 158 -5.10 7.37 13.25
C ARG A 158 -5.92 7.99 12.11
N SER A 159 -7.19 8.27 12.40
CA SER A 159 -8.13 9.03 11.57
C SER A 159 -7.96 10.52 11.74
#